data_AF-A0A3B0RHS1-F1
#
_entry.id   AF-A0A3B0RHS1-F1
#
_cell.length_a   1.000
_cell.length_b   1.000
_cell.length_c   1.000
_cell.angle_alpha   90.00
_cell.angle_beta   90.00
_cell.angle_gamma   90.00
#
_symmetry.space_group_name_H-M   'P 1'
#
loop_
_entity.id
_entity.type
_entity.pdbx_description
1 polymer ?
#
loop_
_entity_poly.entity_id
_entity_poly.type
_entity_poly.pdbx_seq_one_letter_code
_entity_poly.pdbx_strand_id
1 'polypeptide(L)'
;MRIERHHQRQEHFTGERAALEEMTTSVIRQGPVCAPDCERAKCQHCSRDCPYIPQILSSDPITHPLEPKIAPLAFEIKKLGVFWPCWSCEGHNDQHNKLLKKPAVWFYASSVIHLRVLGEAIADMVFENQLSSPWQLRLCFSDSDNVSTTFSLEPVPNGPEVTLCALQNDIGRIAEQIEARVMRKAECMKGIV
;
A
#
# COMPACT_ATOMS: atom_id res chain seq x y z
N MET A 1 -36.42 -8.29 10.91
CA MET A 1 -35.36 -7.61 10.14
C MET A 1 -35.07 -8.46 8.90
N ARG A 2 -35.39 -7.97 7.69
CA ARG A 2 -35.17 -8.67 6.43
C ARG A 2 -33.97 -8.01 5.75
N ILE A 3 -32.87 -8.74 5.58
CA ILE A 3 -31.73 -8.28 4.79
C ILE A 3 -32.10 -8.54 3.33
N GLU A 4 -32.38 -7.49 2.57
CA GLU A 4 -32.67 -7.60 1.15
C GLU A 4 -31.37 -7.94 0.41
N ARG A 5 -31.41 -8.97 -0.44
CA ARG A 5 -30.29 -9.24 -1.34
C ARG A 5 -30.21 -8.10 -2.33
N HIS A 6 -29.12 -7.36 -2.29
CA HIS A 6 -28.86 -6.31 -3.26
C HIS A 6 -28.66 -6.97 -4.63
N HIS A 7 -29.68 -6.96 -5.49
CA HIS A 7 -29.56 -7.37 -6.88
C HIS A 7 -28.67 -6.35 -7.59
N GLN A 8 -27.38 -6.65 -7.75
CA GLN A 8 -26.46 -5.80 -8.50
C GLN A 8 -26.97 -5.67 -9.94
N ARG A 9 -27.25 -4.43 -10.36
CA ARG A 9 -27.60 -4.11 -11.76
C ARG A 9 -26.36 -4.29 -12.64
N GLN A 10 -26.55 -4.76 -13.87
CA GLN A 10 -25.46 -5.00 -14.83
C GLN A 10 -24.53 -3.78 -15.04
N GLU A 11 -25.04 -2.56 -14.90
CA GLU A 11 -24.26 -1.31 -15.02
C GLU A 11 -23.20 -1.13 -13.92
N HIS A 12 -23.36 -1.75 -12.74
CA HIS A 12 -22.32 -1.70 -11.71
C HIS A 12 -21.12 -2.57 -12.08
N PHE A 13 -21.34 -3.73 -12.72
CA PHE A 13 -20.28 -4.67 -13.07
C PHE A 13 -19.26 -4.09 -14.08
N THR A 14 -19.68 -3.16 -14.94
CA THR A 14 -18.78 -2.55 -15.92
C THR A 14 -17.75 -1.64 -15.24
N GLY A 15 -18.17 -0.84 -14.26
CA GLY A 15 -17.26 0.01 -13.48
C GLY A 15 -16.28 -0.80 -12.62
N GLU A 16 -16.77 -1.89 -12.02
CA GLU A 16 -15.95 -2.77 -11.18
C GLU A 16 -14.85 -3.48 -11.99
N ARG A 17 -15.22 -4.02 -13.16
CA ARG A 17 -14.27 -4.67 -14.08
C ARG A 17 -13.27 -3.67 -14.65
N ALA A 18 -13.70 -2.46 -14.97
CA ALA A 18 -12.79 -1.39 -15.42
C ALA A 18 -11.76 -1.03 -14.34
N ALA A 19 -12.16 -0.94 -13.07
CA ALA A 19 -11.23 -0.70 -11.97
C ALA A 19 -10.21 -1.84 -11.77
N LEU A 20 -10.62 -3.10 -11.91
CA LEU A 20 -9.70 -4.24 -11.89
C LEU A 20 -8.72 -4.21 -13.07
N GLU A 21 -9.19 -3.85 -14.26
CA GLU A 21 -8.36 -3.73 -15.46
C GLU A 21 -7.33 -2.59 -15.33
N GLU A 22 -7.74 -1.44 -14.81
CA GLU A 22 -6.86 -0.32 -14.49
C GLU A 22 -5.71 -0.76 -13.56
N MET A 23 -6.02 -1.48 -12.47
CA MET A 23 -5.00 -1.99 -11.56
C MET A 23 -3.98 -2.88 -12.27
N THR A 24 -4.44 -3.84 -13.08
CA THR A 24 -3.53 -4.78 -13.74
C THR A 24 -2.71 -4.15 -14.87
N THR A 25 -3.26 -3.15 -15.55
CA THR A 25 -2.57 -2.44 -16.62
C THR A 25 -1.63 -1.37 -16.10
N SER A 26 -1.97 -0.71 -14.99
CA SER A 26 -1.15 0.35 -14.39
C SER A 26 0.18 -0.14 -13.82
N VAL A 27 0.27 -1.42 -13.41
CA VAL A 27 1.52 -2.08 -13.03
C VAL A 27 2.49 -2.20 -14.21
N ILE A 28 1.97 -2.28 -15.44
CA ILE A 28 2.75 -2.22 -16.68
C ILE A 28 3.10 -0.75 -16.98
N ARG A 29 3.74 -0.08 -16.02
CA ARG A 29 4.08 1.34 -16.15
C ARG A 29 5.28 1.50 -17.08
N GLN A 30 5.14 2.36 -18.08
CA GLN A 30 6.29 2.81 -18.88
C GLN A 30 7.02 3.92 -18.11
N GLY A 31 8.23 3.62 -17.66
CA GLY A 31 9.12 4.59 -17.02
C GLY A 31 9.25 4.44 -15.50
N PRO A 32 10.06 5.30 -14.87
CA PRO A 32 10.35 5.25 -13.45
C PRO A 32 9.14 5.40 -12.53
N VAL A 33 9.06 4.54 -11.52
CA VAL A 33 8.02 4.60 -10.46
C VAL A 33 8.12 5.88 -9.64
N CYS A 34 9.35 6.28 -9.31
CA CYS A 34 9.61 7.33 -8.34
C CYS A 34 9.35 8.73 -8.89
N ALA A 35 9.89 9.06 -10.07
CA ALA A 35 9.65 10.31 -10.79
C ALA A 35 9.98 10.14 -12.29
N PRO A 36 9.22 10.76 -13.23
CA PRO A 36 9.42 10.61 -14.69
C PRO A 36 10.85 10.84 -15.17
N ASP A 37 11.54 11.81 -14.58
CA ASP A 37 12.89 12.22 -14.95
C ASP A 37 13.98 11.69 -14.01
N CYS A 38 13.70 10.59 -13.30
CA CYS A 38 14.71 9.96 -12.44
C CYS A 38 15.91 9.50 -13.28
N GLU A 39 17.00 10.26 -13.24
CA GLU A 39 18.24 9.97 -13.98
C GLU A 39 18.81 8.59 -13.63
N ARG A 40 18.57 8.14 -12.39
CA ARG A 40 19.00 6.84 -11.87
C ARG A 40 18.24 5.66 -12.48
N ALA A 41 17.00 5.89 -12.91
CA ALA A 41 16.15 4.86 -13.52
C ALA A 41 16.49 4.59 -14.99
N LYS A 42 17.25 5.47 -15.63
CA LYS A 42 17.68 5.31 -17.04
C LYS A 42 18.69 4.17 -17.20
N CYS A 43 19.43 3.82 -16.15
CA CYS A 43 20.50 2.82 -16.22
C CYS A 43 20.12 1.47 -15.57
N GLN A 44 19.12 1.43 -14.69
CA GLN A 44 18.65 0.24 -14.00
C GLN A 44 17.13 0.35 -13.84
N HIS A 45 16.41 -0.74 -14.09
CA HIS A 45 14.97 -0.81 -13.79
C HIS A 45 14.74 -0.35 -12.33
N CYS A 46 13.72 0.48 -12.09
CA CYS A 46 13.45 0.95 -10.72
C CYS A 46 13.25 -0.25 -9.78
N SER A 47 13.97 -0.24 -8.66
CA SER A 47 13.86 -1.23 -7.60
C SER A 47 13.53 -0.57 -6.27
N ARG A 48 12.77 -1.28 -5.43
CA ARG A 48 12.51 -0.93 -4.02
C ARG A 48 13.78 -0.83 -3.16
N ASP A 49 14.89 -1.42 -3.61
CA ASP A 49 16.19 -1.38 -2.92
C ASP A 49 17.03 -0.16 -3.32
N CYS A 50 16.50 0.72 -4.17
CA CYS A 50 17.20 1.93 -4.57
C CYS A 50 17.41 2.86 -3.34
N PRO A 51 18.66 3.18 -2.96
CA PRO A 51 18.94 3.96 -1.76
C PRO A 51 18.47 5.42 -1.86
N TYR A 52 18.07 5.85 -3.06
CA TYR A 52 17.59 7.20 -3.32
C TYR A 52 16.06 7.35 -3.23
N ILE A 53 15.32 6.26 -2.98
CA ILE A 53 13.87 6.33 -2.79
C ILE A 53 13.47 7.34 -1.70
N PRO A 54 14.12 7.36 -0.52
CA PRO A 54 13.90 8.36 0.52
C PRO A 54 13.80 9.81 0.02
N GLN A 55 14.71 10.20 -0.87
CA GLN A 55 14.76 11.55 -1.41
C GLN A 55 13.80 11.71 -2.59
N ILE A 56 13.79 10.77 -3.55
CA ILE A 56 13.04 10.97 -4.79
C ILE A 56 11.52 10.92 -4.56
N LEU A 57 11.03 10.11 -3.62
CA LEU A 57 9.61 10.01 -3.33
C LEU A 57 9.07 11.08 -2.38
N SER A 58 9.95 11.82 -1.69
CA SER A 58 9.50 12.89 -0.80
C SER A 58 9.18 14.15 -1.60
N SER A 59 8.11 14.84 -1.22
CA SER A 59 7.83 16.20 -1.69
C SER A 59 8.76 17.24 -1.07
N ASP A 60 9.40 16.92 0.06
CA ASP A 60 10.38 17.75 0.76
C ASP A 60 11.60 16.88 1.14
N PRO A 61 12.46 16.54 0.16
CA PRO A 61 13.56 15.61 0.36
C PRO A 61 14.67 16.12 1.29
N ILE A 62 14.71 17.43 1.54
CA ILE A 62 15.75 18.06 2.37
C ILE A 62 15.33 18.03 3.83
N THR A 63 14.09 18.44 4.12
CA THR A 63 13.62 18.57 5.50
C THR A 63 12.92 17.30 5.98
N HIS A 64 12.21 16.61 5.09
CA HIS A 64 11.37 15.45 5.40
C HIS A 64 11.56 14.32 4.38
N PRO A 65 12.78 13.77 4.22
CA PRO A 65 12.97 12.57 3.40
C PRO A 65 12.15 11.41 3.98
N LEU A 66 11.71 10.48 3.12
CA LEU A 66 11.07 9.26 3.61
C LEU A 66 12.07 8.47 4.46
N GLU A 67 11.57 7.83 5.50
CA GLU A 67 12.40 7.06 6.40
C GLU A 67 12.85 5.75 5.71
N PRO A 68 14.12 5.33 5.84
CA PRO A 68 14.66 4.24 5.02
C PRO A 68 13.95 2.91 5.18
N LYS A 69 13.40 2.60 6.37
CA LYS A 69 12.76 1.29 6.60
C LYS A 69 11.35 1.21 6.03
N ILE A 70 10.65 2.33 5.83
CA ILE A 70 9.31 2.36 5.22
C ILE A 70 9.35 2.63 3.71
N ALA A 71 10.42 3.27 3.23
CA ALA A 71 10.60 3.65 1.83
C ALA A 71 10.34 2.52 0.80
N PRO A 72 10.80 1.27 1.00
CA PRO A 72 10.52 0.17 0.07
C PRO A 72 9.02 -0.09 -0.09
N LEU A 73 8.26 -0.06 1.00
CA LEU A 73 6.81 -0.29 0.94
C LEU A 73 6.09 0.89 0.27
N ALA A 74 6.46 2.13 0.60
CA ALA A 74 5.89 3.30 -0.08
C ALA A 74 6.15 3.27 -1.60
N PHE A 75 7.35 2.82 -2.01
CA PHE A 75 7.69 2.62 -3.41
C PHE A 75 6.80 1.56 -4.08
N GLU A 76 6.62 0.39 -3.46
CA GLU A 76 5.83 -0.70 -4.04
C GLU A 76 4.34 -0.37 -4.10
N ILE A 77 3.81 0.35 -3.09
CA ILE A 77 2.43 0.88 -3.15
C ILE A 77 2.28 1.86 -4.33
N LYS A 78 3.23 2.78 -4.55
CA LYS A 78 3.21 3.67 -5.71
C LYS A 78 3.37 2.92 -7.04
N LYS A 79 4.15 1.84 -7.06
CA LYS A 79 4.39 1.00 -8.24
C LYS A 79 3.11 0.34 -8.75
N LEU A 80 2.18 0.03 -7.86
CA LEU A 80 0.85 -0.49 -8.22
C LEU A 80 0.01 0.46 -9.07
N GLY A 81 0.41 1.73 -9.22
CA GLY A 81 -0.13 2.66 -10.22
C GLY A 81 -1.52 3.26 -9.91
N VAL A 82 -2.33 2.59 -9.10
CA VAL A 82 -3.67 3.02 -8.66
C VAL A 82 -3.73 3.59 -7.24
N PHE A 83 -2.56 3.67 -6.57
CA PHE A 83 -2.42 4.26 -5.26
C PHE A 83 -1.45 5.44 -5.30
N TRP A 84 -1.78 6.49 -4.54
CA TRP A 84 -0.96 7.68 -4.41
C TRP A 84 -0.54 7.88 -2.95
N PRO A 85 0.65 7.37 -2.54
CA PRO A 85 1.19 7.62 -1.21
C PRO A 85 1.31 9.11 -0.92
N CYS A 86 0.88 9.51 0.28
CA CYS A 86 0.89 10.90 0.73
C CYS A 86 1.61 11.09 2.07
N TRP A 87 1.74 10.03 2.88
CA TRP A 87 2.54 10.05 4.12
C TRP A 87 3.10 8.66 4.41
N SER A 88 4.16 8.58 5.21
CA SER A 88 4.69 7.33 5.73
C SER A 88 5.35 7.50 7.08
N CYS A 89 5.44 6.42 7.85
CA CYS A 89 6.13 6.32 9.13
C CYS A 89 6.79 4.94 9.20
N GLU A 90 8.05 4.84 9.60
CA GLU A 90 8.72 3.54 9.79
C GLU A 90 8.50 2.92 11.17
N GLY A 91 7.80 3.65 12.04
CA GLY A 91 7.57 3.28 13.42
C GLY A 91 8.75 3.65 14.31
N HIS A 92 8.46 3.92 15.58
CA HIS A 92 9.45 4.41 16.53
C HIS A 92 9.19 3.84 17.91
N ASN A 93 10.27 3.60 18.63
CA ASN A 93 10.22 3.35 20.07
C ASN A 93 10.35 4.67 20.85
N ASP A 94 9.83 4.68 22.07
CA ASP A 94 10.12 5.72 23.06
C ASP A 94 11.53 5.54 23.67
N GLN A 95 11.87 6.42 24.61
CA GLN A 95 13.14 6.39 25.36
C GLN A 95 13.33 5.12 26.23
N HIS A 96 12.26 4.36 26.48
CA HIS A 96 12.28 3.11 27.24
C HIS A 96 12.22 1.88 26.33
N ASN A 97 12.46 2.06 25.03
CA ASN A 97 12.41 1.02 24.00
C ASN A 97 11.01 0.36 23.85
N LYS A 98 9.94 1.06 24.27
CA LYS A 98 8.56 0.62 24.03
C LYS A 98 8.05 1.21 22.74
N LEU A 99 7.24 0.45 22.00
CA LEU A 99 6.67 0.88 20.73
C LEU A 99 5.77 2.11 20.94
N LEU A 100 6.20 3.27 20.44
CA LEU A 100 5.51 4.56 20.54
C LEU A 100 4.64 4.82 19.30
N LYS A 101 5.21 4.59 18.11
CA LYS A 101 4.52 4.74 16.82
C LYS A 101 4.66 3.46 16.02
N LYS A 102 3.57 3.02 15.39
CA LYS A 102 3.60 1.91 14.45
C LYS A 102 3.98 2.40 13.05
N PRO A 103 4.61 1.54 12.23
CA PRO A 103 4.81 1.86 10.83
C PRO A 103 3.48 1.91 10.09
N ALA A 104 3.40 2.78 9.09
CA ALA A 104 2.26 2.88 8.21
C ALA A 104 2.61 3.62 6.92
N VAL A 105 1.87 3.33 5.85
CA VAL A 105 1.85 4.12 4.62
C VAL A 105 0.43 4.63 4.41
N TRP A 106 0.28 5.94 4.26
CA TRP A 106 -0.98 6.59 3.93
C TRP A 106 -1.02 6.91 2.45
N PHE A 107 -2.16 6.69 1.82
CA PHE A 107 -2.35 6.86 0.39
C PHE A 107 -3.79 7.15 0.01
N TYR A 108 -3.98 7.70 -1.19
CA TYR A 108 -5.27 7.78 -1.88
C TYR A 108 -5.45 6.61 -2.83
N ALA A 109 -6.70 6.28 -3.15
CA ALA A 109 -7.09 5.27 -4.15
C ALA A 109 -8.25 5.80 -4.99
N SER A 110 -8.31 5.41 -6.27
CA SER A 110 -9.38 5.84 -7.19
C SER A 110 -10.62 4.95 -7.10
N SER A 111 -10.49 3.74 -6.54
CA SER A 111 -11.59 2.79 -6.40
C SER A 111 -11.51 1.96 -5.12
N VAL A 112 -12.67 1.68 -4.53
CA VAL A 112 -12.81 0.78 -3.37
C VAL A 112 -12.42 -0.67 -3.73
N ILE A 113 -12.53 -1.04 -5.01
CA ILE A 113 -12.06 -2.35 -5.47
C ILE A 113 -10.55 -2.49 -5.35
N HIS A 114 -9.80 -1.42 -5.62
CA HIS A 114 -8.34 -1.45 -5.43
C HIS A 114 -7.99 -1.75 -3.98
N LEU A 115 -8.70 -1.11 -3.04
CA LEU A 115 -8.56 -1.37 -1.61
C LEU A 115 -8.94 -2.81 -1.25
N ARG A 116 -10.02 -3.36 -1.83
CA ARG A 116 -10.41 -4.75 -1.59
C ARG A 116 -9.31 -5.72 -2.04
N VAL A 117 -8.78 -5.55 -3.24
CA VAL A 117 -7.70 -6.40 -3.78
C VAL A 117 -6.47 -6.32 -2.89
N LEU A 118 -6.06 -5.11 -2.49
CA LEU A 118 -4.92 -4.90 -1.60
C LEU A 118 -5.15 -5.53 -0.22
N GLY A 119 -6.35 -5.35 0.35
CA GLY A 119 -6.74 -5.93 1.63
C GLY A 119 -6.72 -7.46 1.61
N GLU A 120 -7.26 -8.08 0.55
CA GLU A 120 -7.22 -9.54 0.39
C GLU A 120 -5.78 -10.06 0.17
N ALA A 121 -4.93 -9.33 -0.53
CA ALA A 121 -3.51 -9.68 -0.70
C ALA A 121 -2.75 -9.66 0.63
N ILE A 122 -3.01 -8.66 1.49
CA ILE A 122 -2.43 -8.57 2.83
C ILE A 122 -3.00 -9.66 3.75
N ALA A 123 -4.31 -9.91 3.70
CA ALA A 123 -4.96 -10.95 4.50
C ALA A 123 -4.39 -12.35 4.21
N ASP A 124 -4.09 -12.67 2.94
CA ASP A 124 -3.40 -13.91 2.57
C ASP A 124 -2.04 -14.03 3.27
N MET A 125 -1.25 -12.96 3.28
CA MET A 125 0.07 -12.96 3.94
C MET A 125 -0.04 -13.23 5.45
N VAL A 126 -1.07 -12.68 6.10
CA VAL A 126 -1.37 -12.94 7.52
C VAL A 126 -1.79 -14.40 7.72
N PHE A 127 -2.70 -14.92 6.88
CA PHE A 127 -3.18 -16.30 6.97
C PHE A 127 -2.05 -17.33 6.75
N GLU A 128 -1.11 -17.01 5.85
CA GLU A 128 0.07 -17.81 5.58
C GLU A 128 1.17 -17.66 6.65
N ASN A 129 0.94 -16.91 7.73
CA ASN A 129 1.90 -16.60 8.80
C ASN A 129 3.20 -15.97 8.29
N GLN A 130 3.13 -15.17 7.22
CA GLN A 130 4.30 -14.48 6.68
C GLN A 130 4.62 -13.16 7.39
N LEU A 131 3.67 -12.67 8.21
CA LEU A 131 3.78 -11.43 8.95
C LEU A 131 3.75 -11.73 10.45
N SER A 132 4.56 -10.99 11.20
CA SER A 132 4.70 -11.11 12.66
C SER A 132 3.48 -10.55 13.38
N SER A 133 2.73 -9.65 12.73
CA SER A 133 1.49 -9.07 13.22
C SER A 133 0.43 -9.03 12.12
N PRO A 134 -0.87 -9.02 12.45
CA PRO A 134 -1.90 -8.70 11.48
C PRO A 134 -1.75 -7.26 10.96
N TRP A 135 -1.82 -7.08 9.65
CA TRP A 135 -1.89 -5.78 8.98
C TRP A 135 -3.29 -5.54 8.42
N GLN A 136 -3.69 -4.27 8.34
CA GLN A 136 -5.02 -3.88 7.88
C GLN A 136 -4.98 -2.63 7.00
N LEU A 137 -6.02 -2.48 6.18
CA LEU A 137 -6.38 -1.23 5.57
C LEU A 137 -7.34 -0.47 6.47
N ARG A 138 -7.06 0.81 6.72
CA ARG A 138 -7.89 1.66 7.54
C ARG A 138 -8.30 2.92 6.78
N LEU A 139 -9.57 3.28 6.91
CA LEU A 139 -10.08 4.58 6.51
C LEU A 139 -9.55 5.65 7.48
N CYS A 140 -8.81 6.62 6.96
CA CYS A 140 -8.31 7.75 7.72
C CYS A 140 -9.17 8.99 7.51
N PHE A 141 -9.21 9.87 8.51
CA PHE A 141 -9.84 11.18 8.35
C PHE A 141 -9.06 11.99 7.31
N SER A 142 -9.79 12.73 6.50
CA SER A 142 -9.22 13.73 5.62
C SER A 142 -9.08 15.04 6.39
N ASP A 143 -8.01 15.79 6.15
CA ASP A 143 -7.86 17.13 6.72
C ASP A 143 -8.99 18.05 6.25
N SER A 144 -9.30 19.10 7.01
CA SER A 144 -10.43 20.00 6.70
C SER A 144 -10.32 20.70 5.34
N ASP A 145 -9.12 20.76 4.78
CA ASP A 145 -8.79 21.35 3.49
C ASP A 145 -8.70 20.31 2.34
N ASN A 146 -8.87 19.02 2.63
CA ASN A 146 -8.86 17.95 1.63
C ASN A 146 -10.10 17.06 1.78
N VAL A 147 -10.97 17.08 0.77
CA VAL A 147 -12.18 16.23 0.74
C VAL A 147 -11.87 14.77 0.36
N SER A 148 -10.66 14.48 -0.07
CA SER A 148 -10.26 13.16 -0.54
C SER A 148 -10.11 12.21 0.64
N THR A 149 -10.71 11.03 0.51
CA THR A 149 -10.58 9.98 1.51
C THR A 149 -9.17 9.41 1.49
N THR A 150 -8.50 9.47 2.64
CA THR A 150 -7.17 8.87 2.83
C THR A 150 -7.33 7.48 3.44
N PHE A 151 -6.45 6.56 3.05
CA PHE A 151 -6.36 5.22 3.63
C PHE A 151 -4.96 4.99 4.19
N SER A 152 -4.84 4.16 5.21
CA SER A 152 -3.54 3.66 5.69
C SER A 152 -3.45 2.13 5.56
N LEU A 153 -2.26 1.65 5.21
CA LEU A 153 -1.84 0.27 5.42
C LEU A 153 -0.97 0.24 6.68
N GLU A 154 -1.47 -0.38 7.74
CA GLU A 154 -0.86 -0.34 9.08
C GLU A 154 -1.10 -1.63 9.88
N PRO A 155 -0.27 -1.95 10.89
CA PRO A 155 -0.52 -3.06 11.80
C PRO A 155 -1.78 -2.83 12.65
N VAL A 156 -2.58 -3.87 12.86
CA VAL A 156 -3.83 -3.81 13.64
C VAL A 156 -3.56 -3.26 15.05
N PRO A 157 -4.33 -2.26 15.54
CA PRO A 157 -4.23 -1.79 16.92
C PRO A 157 -4.61 -2.91 17.90
N ASN A 158 -3.92 -2.98 19.03
CA ASN A 158 -4.17 -3.99 20.08
C ASN A 158 -3.97 -5.46 19.65
N GLY A 159 -3.17 -5.72 18.61
CA GLY A 159 -2.67 -7.06 18.31
C GLY A 159 -1.69 -7.58 19.37
N PRO A 160 -1.11 -8.78 19.15
CA PRO A 160 -0.04 -9.32 20.00
C PRO A 160 1.09 -8.31 20.20
N GLU A 161 1.76 -8.39 21.36
CA GLU A 161 2.94 -7.57 21.61
C GLU A 161 4.04 -7.94 20.61
N VAL A 162 4.43 -6.98 19.77
CA VAL A 162 5.40 -7.14 18.69
C VAL A 162 6.45 -6.04 18.78
N THR A 163 7.69 -6.39 18.49
CA THR A 163 8.79 -5.43 18.50
C THR A 163 8.76 -4.56 17.25
N LEU A 164 9.33 -3.34 17.33
CA LEU A 164 9.52 -2.49 16.16
C LEU A 164 10.31 -3.20 15.05
N CYS A 165 11.35 -3.96 15.42
CA CYS A 165 12.14 -4.75 14.48
C CYS A 165 11.29 -5.77 13.71
N ALA A 166 10.39 -6.49 14.40
CA ALA A 166 9.46 -7.41 13.76
C ALA A 166 8.53 -6.70 12.77
N LEU A 167 7.98 -5.54 13.16
CA LEU A 167 7.14 -4.74 12.27
C LEU A 167 7.92 -4.18 11.07
N GLN A 168 9.17 -3.78 11.23
CA GLN A 168 10.03 -3.33 10.14
C GLN A 168 10.42 -4.49 9.20
N ASN A 169 10.54 -5.71 9.72
CA ASN A 169 10.70 -6.90 8.87
C ASN A 169 9.42 -7.20 8.08
N ASP A 170 8.24 -7.05 8.69
CA ASP A 170 6.97 -7.18 7.99
C ASP A 170 6.86 -6.18 6.82
N ILE A 171 7.30 -4.93 7.00
CA ILE A 171 7.36 -3.92 5.92
C ILE A 171 8.15 -4.46 4.73
N GLY A 172 9.34 -5.03 4.98
CA GLY A 172 10.17 -5.64 3.95
C GLY A 172 9.46 -6.81 3.25
N ARG A 173 8.83 -7.69 4.02
CA ARG A 173 8.06 -8.84 3.48
C ARG A 173 6.88 -8.40 2.61
N ILE A 174 6.17 -7.37 3.02
CA ILE A 174 5.06 -6.81 2.24
C ILE A 174 5.62 -6.20 0.96
N ALA A 175 6.63 -5.33 1.04
CA ALA A 175 7.26 -4.73 -0.14
C ALA A 175 7.76 -5.79 -1.14
N GLU A 176 8.33 -6.90 -0.67
CA GLU A 176 8.81 -7.98 -1.53
C GLU A 176 7.74 -8.65 -2.38
N GLN A 177 6.51 -8.74 -1.88
CA GLN A 177 5.48 -9.63 -2.43
C GLN A 177 4.20 -8.94 -2.90
N ILE A 178 3.97 -7.68 -2.48
CA ILE A 178 2.66 -7.04 -2.62
C ILE A 178 2.22 -6.91 -4.08
N GLU A 179 3.13 -6.57 -4.99
CA GLU A 179 2.86 -6.49 -6.42
C GLU A 179 2.31 -7.80 -6.99
N ALA A 180 3.05 -8.89 -6.82
CA ALA A 180 2.66 -10.20 -7.35
C ALA A 180 1.34 -10.72 -6.74
N ARG A 181 1.11 -10.44 -5.44
CA ARG A 181 -0.12 -10.86 -4.75
C ARG A 181 -1.33 -10.04 -5.19
N VAL A 182 -1.19 -8.72 -5.28
CA VAL A 182 -2.26 -7.83 -5.78
C VAL A 182 -2.65 -8.22 -7.20
N MET A 183 -1.67 -8.44 -8.09
CA MET A 183 -1.94 -8.86 -9.47
C MET A 183 -2.68 -10.19 -9.54
N ARG A 184 -2.25 -11.18 -8.75
CA ARG A 184 -2.95 -12.48 -8.67
C ARG A 184 -4.39 -12.32 -8.19
N LYS A 185 -4.62 -11.52 -7.14
CA LYS A 185 -5.96 -11.26 -6.60
C LYS A 185 -6.86 -10.54 -7.61
N ALA A 186 -6.33 -9.53 -8.29
CA ALA A 186 -7.07 -8.81 -9.31
C ALA A 186 -7.51 -9.75 -10.45
N GLU A 187 -6.61 -10.58 -10.97
CA GLU A 187 -6.93 -11.57 -12.01
C GLU A 187 -7.94 -12.63 -11.54
N CYS A 188 -7.80 -13.14 -10.31
CA CYS A 188 -8.79 -14.04 -9.73
C CYS A 188 -10.18 -13.39 -9.66
N MET A 189 -10.27 -12.12 -9.26
CA MET A 189 -11.56 -11.40 -9.20
C MET A 189 -12.18 -11.16 -10.57
N LYS A 190 -11.37 -10.97 -11.62
CA LYS A 190 -11.89 -10.86 -13.00
C LYS A 190 -12.54 -12.15 -13.51
N GLY A 191 -12.05 -13.31 -13.06
CA GLY A 191 -12.52 -14.63 -13.51
C GLY A 191 -13.69 -15.23 -12.73
N ILE A 192 -14.17 -14.57 -11.66
CA ILE A 192 -15.29 -15.03 -10.81
C ILE A 192 -16.66 -14.56 -11.35
N VAL A 193 -16.70 -13.89 -12.50
CA VAL A 193 -17.94 -13.39 -13.14
C VAL A 193 -18.43 -14.31 -14.26
#